data_AF-A0A133KPF4-F1
#
_entry.id   AF-A0A133KPF4-F1
#
_cell.length_a   1.000
_cell.length_b   1.000
_cell.length_c   1.000
_cell.angle_alpha   90.00
_cell.angle_beta   90.00
_cell.angle_gamma   90.00
#
_symmetry.space_group_name_H-M   'P 1'
#
loop_
_entity.id
_entity.type
_entity.pdbx_description
1 polymer ?
#
loop_
_entity_poly.entity_id
_entity_poly.type
_entity_poly.pdbx_seq_one_letter_code
_entity_poly.pdbx_strand_id
1 'polypeptide(L)'
;MDAKNTSQVIENLENQVERLDKEVYNLNSKVELLEGLLIKIIENQKISPNLLLDIDYIAVKKDLSGEERAEISFFLLKVQKEYMQEGKVPNLEEFHSGLCNVLGVTQNEKEEYPIEISKQLLQKYDKIGEFPVAKEILSKS
;
A
#
# COMPACT_ATOMS: atom_id res chain seq x y z
N MET A 1 13.11 30.46 -38.12
CA MET A 1 12.21 29.30 -38.02
C MET A 1 10.89 29.70 -38.64
N ASP A 2 10.43 28.95 -39.63
CA ASP A 2 9.22 29.28 -40.41
C ASP A 2 7.97 28.91 -39.63
N ALA A 3 7.00 29.83 -39.51
CA ALA A 3 5.76 29.62 -38.75
C ALA A 3 4.99 28.37 -39.20
N LYS A 4 5.08 28.03 -40.50
CA LYS A 4 4.50 26.82 -41.09
C LYS A 4 5.13 25.52 -40.56
N ASN A 5 6.45 25.54 -40.32
CA ASN A 5 7.17 24.40 -39.73
C ASN A 5 6.78 24.23 -38.25
N THR A 6 6.60 25.34 -37.52
CA THR A 6 6.14 25.31 -36.14
C THR A 6 4.71 24.74 -36.03
N SER A 7 3.78 25.15 -36.90
CA SER A 7 2.41 24.59 -36.92
C SER A 7 2.39 23.08 -37.14
N GLN A 8 3.20 22.57 -38.07
CA GLN A 8 3.25 21.13 -38.34
C GLN A 8 3.80 20.33 -37.15
N VAL A 9 4.79 20.89 -36.44
CA VAL A 9 5.34 20.27 -35.22
C VAL A 9 4.28 20.24 -34.11
N ILE A 10 3.51 21.31 -33.93
CA ILE A 10 2.42 21.36 -32.93
C ILE A 10 1.37 20.29 -33.23
N GLU A 11 0.87 20.22 -34.47
CA GLU A 11 -0.14 19.22 -34.88
C GLU A 11 0.36 17.78 -34.65
N ASN A 12 1.63 17.51 -34.95
CA ASN A 12 2.23 16.20 -34.69
C ASN A 12 2.31 15.87 -33.20
N LEU A 13 2.62 16.86 -32.35
CA LEU A 13 2.67 16.68 -30.89
C LEU A 13 1.26 16.45 -30.32
N GLU A 14 0.26 17.19 -30.79
CA GLU A 14 -1.14 17.01 -30.37
C GLU A 14 -1.63 15.59 -30.68
N ASN A 15 -1.36 15.09 -31.89
CA ASN A 15 -1.68 13.71 -32.28
C ASN A 15 -0.95 12.67 -31.42
N GLN A 16 0.30 12.94 -31.02
CA GLN A 16 1.06 12.04 -30.13
C GLN A 16 0.48 12.03 -28.71
N VAL A 17 0.09 13.19 -28.18
CA VAL A 17 -0.57 13.32 -26.87
C VAL A 17 -1.88 12.55 -26.87
N GLU A 18 -2.73 12.74 -27.89
CA GLU A 18 -4.01 12.03 -27.97
C GLU A 18 -3.83 10.50 -28.05
N ARG A 19 -2.80 10.03 -28.76
CA ARG A 19 -2.47 8.61 -28.81
C ARG A 19 -2.00 8.10 -27.44
N LEU A 20 -1.13 8.84 -26.76
CA LEU A 20 -0.64 8.48 -25.44
C LEU A 20 -1.78 8.45 -24.42
N ASP A 21 -2.71 9.41 -24.45
CA ASP A 21 -3.88 9.43 -23.56
C ASP A 21 -4.76 8.19 -23.77
N LYS A 22 -4.97 7.77 -25.02
CA LYS A 22 -5.69 6.52 -25.33
C LYS A 22 -4.95 5.28 -24.81
N GLU A 23 -3.63 5.24 -24.94
CA GLU A 23 -2.83 4.12 -24.43
C GLU A 23 -2.87 4.06 -22.89
N VAL A 24 -2.73 5.21 -22.21
CA VAL A 24 -2.83 5.32 -20.75
C VAL A 24 -4.21 4.89 -20.27
N TYR A 25 -5.28 5.35 -20.91
CA TYR A 25 -6.64 4.92 -20.58
C TYR A 25 -6.80 3.40 -20.71
N ASN A 26 -6.38 2.82 -21.83
CA ASN A 26 -6.47 1.37 -22.05
C ASN A 26 -5.65 0.55 -21.07
N LEU A 27 -4.47 1.05 -20.67
CA LEU A 27 -3.63 0.39 -19.67
C LEU A 27 -4.29 0.44 -18.29
N ASN A 28 -4.79 1.61 -17.88
CA ASN A 28 -5.48 1.76 -16.59
C ASN A 28 -6.69 0.83 -16.50
N SER A 29 -7.54 0.78 -17.53
CA SER A 29 -8.70 -0.14 -17.53
C SER A 29 -8.31 -1.62 -17.48
N LYS A 30 -7.18 -2.02 -18.08
CA LYS A 30 -6.68 -3.39 -17.97
C LYS A 30 -6.14 -3.69 -16.57
N VAL A 31 -5.47 -2.73 -15.94
CA VAL A 31 -4.94 -2.85 -14.57
C VAL A 31 -6.11 -3.01 -13.60
N GLU A 32 -7.11 -2.14 -13.65
CA GLU A 32 -8.32 -2.21 -12.81
C GLU A 32 -9.02 -3.58 -12.93
N LEU A 33 -9.12 -4.10 -14.16
CA LEU A 33 -9.74 -5.41 -14.40
C LEU A 33 -8.90 -6.56 -13.80
N LEU A 34 -7.58 -6.51 -13.92
CA LEU A 34 -6.68 -7.50 -13.32
C LEU A 34 -6.70 -7.44 -11.79
N GLU A 35 -6.69 -6.25 -11.21
CA GLU A 35 -6.80 -6.03 -9.76
C GLU A 35 -8.13 -6.59 -9.23
N GLY A 36 -9.25 -6.28 -9.88
CA GLY A 36 -10.56 -6.82 -9.49
C GLY A 36 -10.65 -8.34 -9.59
N LEU A 37 -9.98 -8.96 -10.57
CA LEU A 37 -9.88 -10.42 -10.66
C LEU A 37 -9.00 -11.01 -9.56
N LEU A 38 -7.86 -10.38 -9.25
CA LEU A 38 -6.97 -10.79 -8.17
C LEU A 38 -7.69 -10.74 -6.82
N ILE A 39 -8.38 -9.63 -6.50
CA ILE A 39 -9.17 -9.51 -5.26
C ILE A 39 -10.17 -10.67 -5.16
N LYS A 40 -10.94 -10.95 -6.21
CA LYS A 40 -11.90 -12.07 -6.23
C LYS A 40 -11.25 -13.43 -6.01
N ILE A 41 -10.05 -13.64 -6.56
CA ILE A 41 -9.28 -14.88 -6.37
C ILE A 41 -8.82 -15.00 -4.92
N ILE A 42 -8.35 -13.91 -4.32
CA ILE A 42 -7.86 -13.85 -2.94
C ILE A 42 -9.00 -14.05 -1.94
N GLU A 43 -10.12 -13.35 -2.14
CA GLU A 43 -11.34 -13.46 -1.33
C GLU A 43 -12.03 -14.82 -1.47
N ASN A 44 -11.77 -15.55 -2.55
CA ASN A 44 -12.13 -16.95 -2.65
C ASN A 44 -11.13 -17.78 -1.80
N GLN A 45 -11.35 -17.76 -0.48
CA GLN A 45 -10.55 -18.26 0.66
C GLN A 45 -9.96 -19.68 0.56
N LYS A 46 -10.17 -20.39 -0.54
CA LYS A 46 -9.59 -21.71 -0.83
C LYS A 46 -8.08 -21.67 -1.06
N ILE A 47 -7.50 -20.50 -1.34
CA ILE A 47 -6.10 -20.39 -1.80
C ILE A 47 -5.13 -20.08 -0.66
N SER A 48 -5.43 -19.12 0.22
CA SER A 48 -4.64 -18.86 1.43
C SER A 48 -5.36 -17.89 2.38
N PRO A 49 -5.85 -18.32 3.55
CA PRO A 49 -6.51 -17.43 4.51
C PRO A 49 -5.57 -16.32 5.04
N ASN A 50 -4.26 -16.53 4.99
CA ASN A 50 -3.26 -15.54 5.40
C ASN A 50 -3.14 -14.38 4.41
N LEU A 51 -3.61 -14.53 3.17
CA LEU A 51 -3.45 -13.45 2.19
C LEU A 51 -4.42 -12.29 2.45
N LEU A 52 -5.57 -12.56 3.09
CA LEU A 52 -6.54 -11.53 3.48
C LEU A 52 -6.03 -10.59 4.56
N LEU A 53 -5.00 -11.00 5.28
CA LEU A 53 -4.37 -10.26 6.35
C LEU A 53 -3.06 -9.59 5.89
N ASP A 54 -2.63 -9.82 4.64
CA ASP A 54 -1.42 -9.21 4.11
C ASP A 54 -1.63 -7.71 3.86
N ILE A 55 -0.67 -6.91 4.28
CA ILE A 55 -0.72 -5.45 4.13
C ILE A 55 -0.80 -5.03 2.66
N ASP A 56 -0.18 -5.80 1.76
CA ASP A 56 -0.16 -5.48 0.33
C ASP A 56 -1.55 -5.72 -0.28
N TYR A 57 -2.24 -6.78 0.18
CA TYR A 57 -3.64 -7.02 -0.19
C TYR A 57 -4.55 -5.92 0.33
N ILE A 58 -4.37 -5.50 1.59
CA ILE A 58 -5.16 -4.42 2.18
C ILE A 58 -4.96 -3.10 1.42
N ALA A 59 -3.72 -2.79 1.06
CA ALA A 59 -3.40 -1.61 0.28
C ALA A 59 -4.11 -1.61 -1.09
N VAL A 60 -4.16 -2.77 -1.76
CA VAL A 60 -4.90 -2.93 -3.03
C VAL A 60 -6.41 -2.83 -2.80
N LYS A 61 -6.95 -3.49 -1.76
CA LYS A 61 -8.38 -3.48 -1.46
C LYS A 61 -8.90 -2.08 -1.13
N LYS A 62 -8.09 -1.25 -0.46
CA LYS A 62 -8.41 0.15 -0.15
C LYS A 62 -8.10 1.13 -1.28
N ASP A 63 -7.58 0.66 -2.42
CA ASP A 63 -7.16 1.50 -3.54
C ASP A 63 -6.16 2.60 -3.11
N LEU A 64 -5.20 2.25 -2.25
CA LEU A 64 -4.22 3.21 -1.75
C LEU A 64 -3.30 3.67 -2.88
N SER A 65 -3.17 4.98 -3.04
CA SER A 65 -2.20 5.63 -3.92
C SER A 65 -0.75 5.31 -3.53
N GLY A 66 0.19 5.62 -4.42
CA GLY A 66 1.62 5.46 -4.13
C GLY A 66 2.07 6.24 -2.89
N GLU A 67 1.51 7.43 -2.68
CA GLU A 67 1.78 8.29 -1.52
C GLU A 67 1.24 7.66 -0.23
N GLU A 68 -0.02 7.21 -0.23
CA GLU A 68 -0.64 6.55 0.93
C GLU A 68 0.08 5.25 1.32
N ARG A 69 0.54 4.47 0.33
CA ARG A 69 1.36 3.27 0.61
C ARG A 69 2.71 3.62 1.23
N ALA A 70 3.30 4.77 0.89
CA ALA A 70 4.56 5.20 1.48
C ALA A 70 4.41 5.54 2.98
N GLU A 71 3.24 6.01 3.42
CA GLU A 71 2.95 6.30 4.83
C GLU A 71 3.06 5.06 5.72
N ILE A 72 2.77 3.86 5.20
CA ILE A 72 3.01 2.60 5.91
C ILE A 72 4.50 2.43 6.23
N SER A 73 5.36 2.73 5.26
CA SER A 73 6.81 2.66 5.43
C SER A 73 7.30 3.74 6.41
N PHE A 74 6.78 4.96 6.31
CA PHE A 74 7.13 6.05 7.24
C PHE A 74 6.69 5.76 8.66
N PHE A 75 5.54 5.11 8.85
CA PHE A 75 5.08 4.65 10.16
C PHE A 75 6.06 3.65 10.79
N LEU A 76 6.49 2.65 10.04
CA LEU A 76 7.51 1.69 10.52
C LEU A 76 8.82 2.40 10.87
N LEU A 77 9.30 3.30 10.00
CA LEU A 77 10.50 4.10 10.27
C LEU A 77 10.37 4.94 11.54
N LYS A 78 9.19 5.54 11.77
CA LYS A 78 8.91 6.32 12.98
C LYS A 78 9.00 5.44 14.23
N VAL A 79 8.33 4.28 14.23
CA VAL A 79 8.38 3.34 15.37
C VAL A 79 9.82 2.88 15.63
N GLN A 80 10.57 2.55 14.58
CA GLN A 80 11.97 2.16 14.70
C GLN A 80 12.81 3.30 15.30
N LYS A 81 12.59 4.54 14.86
CA LYS A 81 13.31 5.72 15.36
C LYS A 81 13.02 5.97 16.84
N GLU A 82 11.76 5.90 17.25
CA GLU A 82 11.34 6.06 18.65
C GLU A 82 11.98 4.99 19.54
N TYR A 83 12.07 3.75 19.05
CA TYR A 83 12.79 2.68 19.74
C TYR A 83 14.28 2.98 19.88
N MET A 84 14.95 3.37 18.78
CA MET A 84 16.40 3.62 18.80
C MET A 84 16.82 4.85 19.61
N GLN A 85 15.98 5.89 19.66
CA GLN A 85 16.30 7.16 20.32
C GLN A 85 15.82 7.21 21.76
N GLU A 86 14.64 6.67 22.04
CA GLU A 86 13.95 6.84 23.32
C GLU A 86 13.76 5.50 24.07
N GLY A 87 14.12 4.38 23.45
CA GLY A 87 13.85 3.04 24.00
C GLY A 87 12.36 2.69 24.04
N LYS A 88 11.51 3.49 23.38
CA LYS A 88 10.06 3.27 23.37
C LYS A 88 9.71 2.13 22.43
N VAL A 89 9.03 1.13 22.97
CA VAL A 89 8.48 0.01 22.21
C VAL A 89 6.97 0.03 22.39
N PRO A 90 6.18 0.31 21.34
CA PRO A 90 4.74 0.21 21.44
C PRO A 90 4.35 -1.23 21.72
N ASN A 91 3.26 -1.44 22.47
CA ASN A 91 2.64 -2.76 22.50
C ASN A 91 1.91 -3.04 21.17
N LEU A 92 1.42 -4.27 20.99
CA LEU A 92 0.79 -4.67 19.73
C LEU A 92 -0.49 -3.87 19.42
N GLU A 93 -1.26 -3.48 20.42
CA GLU A 93 -2.51 -2.74 20.28
C GLU A 93 -2.26 -1.28 19.87
N GLU A 94 -1.23 -0.66 20.46
CA GLU A 94 -0.75 0.68 20.09
C GLU A 94 -0.21 0.69 18.66
N PHE A 95 0.60 -0.32 18.31
CA PHE A 95 1.11 -0.48 16.95
C PHE A 95 -0.04 -0.67 15.95
N HIS A 96 -1.01 -1.53 16.28
CA HIS A 96 -2.16 -1.77 15.42
C HIS A 96 -3.05 -0.54 15.27
N SER A 97 -3.28 0.21 16.35
CA SER A 97 -4.01 1.47 16.28
C SER A 97 -3.28 2.49 15.39
N GLY A 98 -1.95 2.58 15.50
CA GLY A 98 -1.11 3.40 14.63
C GLY A 98 -1.23 2.99 13.16
N LEU A 99 -1.16 1.70 12.87
CA LEU A 99 -1.30 1.16 11.52
C LEU A 99 -2.69 1.45 10.94
N CYS A 100 -3.76 1.24 11.71
CA CYS A 100 -5.14 1.54 11.29
C CYS A 100 -5.32 3.04 10.97
N ASN A 101 -4.68 3.94 11.73
CA ASN A 101 -4.71 5.36 11.43
C ASN A 101 -4.02 5.68 10.10
N VAL A 102 -2.87 5.07 9.83
CA VAL A 102 -2.13 5.22 8.57
C VAL A 102 -2.93 4.69 7.39
N LEU A 103 -3.64 3.59 7.58
CA LEU A 103 -4.55 2.99 6.59
C LEU A 103 -5.87 3.75 6.42
N GLY A 104 -6.10 4.84 7.18
CA GLY A 104 -7.35 5.59 7.13
C GLY A 104 -8.58 4.78 7.56
N VAL A 105 -8.40 3.77 8.43
CA VAL A 105 -9.49 2.90 8.89
C VAL A 105 -10.41 3.69 9.82
N THR A 106 -11.68 3.78 9.44
CA THR A 106 -12.70 4.44 10.25
C THR A 106 -13.20 3.54 11.38
N GLN A 107 -13.89 4.11 12.37
CA GLN A 107 -14.45 3.34 13.48
C GLN A 107 -15.42 2.23 13.02
N ASN A 108 -16.12 2.46 11.89
CA ASN A 108 -17.11 1.52 11.34
C ASN A 108 -16.47 0.33 10.63
N GLU A 109 -15.20 0.46 10.22
CA GLU A 109 -14.48 -0.58 9.49
C GLU A 109 -13.64 -1.46 10.40
N LYS A 110 -13.46 -1.10 11.68
CA LYS A 110 -12.50 -1.77 12.59
C LYS A 110 -12.62 -3.29 12.65
N GLU A 111 -13.81 -3.84 12.50
CA GLU A 111 -14.02 -5.29 12.50
C GLU A 111 -13.37 -6.00 11.30
N GLU A 112 -13.23 -5.30 10.17
CA GLU A 112 -12.57 -5.82 8.96
C GLU A 112 -11.04 -5.75 9.02
N TYR A 113 -10.49 -5.02 9.99
CA TYR A 113 -9.05 -4.80 10.14
C TYR A 113 -8.58 -5.35 11.49
N PRO A 114 -8.53 -6.68 11.65
CA PRO A 114 -8.18 -7.29 12.92
C PRO A 114 -6.68 -7.14 13.22
N ILE A 115 -6.31 -7.30 14.51
CA ILE A 115 -4.94 -7.14 15.00
C ILE A 115 -3.94 -8.12 14.34
N GLU A 116 -4.45 -9.22 13.79
CA GLU A 116 -3.71 -10.21 13.02
C GLU A 116 -2.98 -9.61 11.81
N ILE A 117 -3.52 -8.55 11.20
CA ILE A 117 -2.84 -7.80 10.12
C ILE A 117 -1.49 -7.28 10.61
N SER A 118 -1.50 -6.63 11.79
CA SER A 118 -0.28 -6.12 12.41
C SER A 118 0.68 -7.24 12.76
N LYS A 119 0.18 -8.37 13.28
CA LYS A 119 1.03 -9.53 13.58
C LYS A 119 1.72 -10.06 12.32
N GLN A 120 0.98 -10.22 11.21
CA GLN A 120 1.55 -10.69 9.95
C GLN A 120 2.57 -9.71 9.39
N LEU A 121 2.29 -8.41 9.45
CA LEU A 121 3.22 -7.36 9.03
C LEU A 121 4.52 -7.45 9.83
N LEU A 122 4.43 -7.47 11.16
CA LEU A 122 5.60 -7.57 12.05
C LEU A 122 6.38 -8.86 11.80
N GLN A 123 5.70 -10.00 11.61
CA GLN A 123 6.35 -11.28 11.28
C GLN A 123 7.05 -11.26 9.92
N LYS A 124 6.48 -10.57 8.90
CA LYS A 124 7.12 -10.38 7.59
C LYS A 124 8.44 -9.64 7.75
N TYR A 125 8.42 -8.52 8.48
CA TYR A 125 9.61 -7.70 8.71
C TYR A 125 10.65 -8.35 9.65
N ASP A 126 10.20 -9.15 10.62
CA ASP A 126 11.09 -9.91 11.50
C ASP A 126 11.92 -10.93 10.70
N LYS A 127 11.27 -11.65 9.77
CA LYS A 127 11.94 -12.67 8.93
C LYS A 127 13.00 -12.09 8.01
N ILE A 128 12.79 -10.88 7.49
CA ILE A 128 13.74 -10.21 6.58
C ILE A 128 14.79 -9.37 7.33
N GLY A 129 14.60 -9.14 8.63
CA GLY A 129 15.57 -8.43 9.48
C GLY A 129 15.60 -6.91 9.30
N GLU A 130 14.60 -6.32 8.65
CA GLU A 130 14.55 -4.88 8.32
C GLU A 130 13.87 -4.01 9.39
N PHE A 131 13.20 -4.63 10.37
CA PHE A 131 12.53 -3.93 11.47
C PHE A 131 12.86 -4.59 12.83
N PRO A 132 14.03 -4.30 13.43
CA PRO A 132 14.49 -4.96 14.66
C PRO A 132 13.49 -4.90 15.83
N VAL A 133 12.72 -3.80 15.93
CA VAL A 133 11.70 -3.63 16.99
C VAL A 133 10.51 -4.58 16.80
N ALA A 134 10.37 -5.24 15.64
CA ALA A 134 9.29 -6.21 15.39
C ALA A 134 9.23 -7.31 16.45
N LYS A 135 10.38 -7.90 16.81
CA LYS A 135 10.45 -8.97 17.83
C LYS A 135 9.98 -8.47 19.19
N GLU A 136 10.39 -7.26 19.55
CA GLU A 136 10.03 -6.64 20.83
C GLU A 136 8.52 -6.41 20.91
N ILE A 137 7.91 -5.88 19.85
CA ILE A 137 6.45 -5.66 19.77
C ILE A 137 5.70 -7.00 19.84
N LEU A 138 6.16 -8.01 19.09
CA LEU A 138 5.55 -9.35 19.07
C LEU A 138 5.70 -10.08 20.41
N SER A 139 6.76 -9.82 21.18
CA SER A 139 6.97 -10.45 22.49
C SER A 139 6.07 -9.91 23.60
N LYS A 140 5.49 -8.72 23.37
CA LYS A 140 4.57 -8.02 24.29
C LYS A 140 3.09 -8.25 23.94
N SER A 141 2.78 -9.20 23.06
CA SER A 141 1.42 -9.55 22.64
C SER A 141 0.73 -10.55 23.55
#